data_AF-A0A2V9T8D2-F1
#
_entry.id   AF-A0A2V9T8D2-F1
#
_cell.length_a   1.000
_cell.length_b   1.000
_cell.length_c   1.000
_cell.angle_alpha   90.00
_cell.angle_beta   90.00
_cell.angle_gamma   90.00
#
_symmetry.space_group_name_H-M   'P 1'
#
loop_
_entity.id
_entity.type
_entity.pdbx_description
1 polymer ?
#
loop_
_entity_poly.entity_id
_entity_poly.type
_entity_poly.pdbx_seq_one_letter_code
_entity_poly.pdbx_strand_id
1 'polypeptide(L)'
;MDADNTRRRFLLSSALGLSSAWLALRWPAIVAAQQHAQRSGKSGQSASFEFFAPQDALEIEAVAAQIIPSDDAPGAREARVIYFIDRALMTFDVDKQLAYTQGLEDLQQKTLELFPVADGFSSRSSAQQIQLLTGIEHSGFFELVRLHTIMGYLSHPDYGGNHNQAGWKLIGFEDKMTYAPPFGYYDTEYNKRR
;
A
#
# COMPACT_ATOMS: atom_id res chain seq x y z
N MET A 1 14.96 -1.77 37.71
CA MET A 1 14.88 -3.15 37.18
C MET A 1 14.74 -3.01 35.68
N ASP A 2 15.84 -3.29 35.00
CA ASP A 2 16.25 -2.59 33.78
C ASP A 2 15.91 -3.41 32.53
N ALA A 3 14.84 -3.03 31.83
CA ALA A 3 14.42 -3.70 30.60
C ALA A 3 15.46 -3.59 29.46
N ASP A 4 16.27 -2.53 29.45
CA ASP A 4 17.36 -2.33 28.48
C ASP A 4 18.50 -3.33 28.64
N ASN A 5 18.80 -3.75 29.88
CA ASN A 5 19.84 -4.74 30.14
C ASN A 5 19.42 -6.13 29.65
N THR A 6 18.12 -6.44 29.67
CA THR A 6 17.58 -7.75 29.25
C THR A 6 17.57 -7.92 27.73
N ARG A 7 17.22 -6.88 26.97
CA ARG A 7 17.24 -6.92 25.49
C ARG A 7 18.66 -7.02 24.93
N ARG A 8 19.59 -6.25 25.50
CA ARG A 8 21.01 -6.26 25.10
C ARG A 8 21.68 -7.59 25.47
N ARG A 9 21.39 -8.15 26.64
CA ARG A 9 21.84 -9.51 27.02
C ARG A 9 21.23 -10.59 26.14
N PHE A 10 19.94 -10.51 25.79
CA PHE A 10 19.29 -11.49 24.92
C PHE A 10 19.90 -11.50 23.50
N LEU A 11 20.19 -10.33 22.94
CA LEU A 11 20.90 -10.20 21.66
C LEU A 11 22.36 -10.67 21.74
N LEU A 12 23.07 -10.37 22.84
CA LEU A 12 24.43 -10.86 23.04
C LEU A 12 24.47 -12.38 23.31
N SER A 13 23.49 -12.95 24.01
CA SER A 13 23.42 -14.38 24.30
C SER A 13 23.00 -15.23 23.09
N SER A 14 22.24 -14.65 22.16
CA SER A 14 21.88 -15.32 20.89
C SER A 14 23.01 -15.29 19.86
N ALA A 15 24.04 -14.45 20.06
CA ALA A 15 25.22 -14.36 19.18
C ALA A 15 26.36 -15.35 19.55
N LEU A 16 26.35 -15.95 20.74
CA LEU A 16 27.43 -16.83 21.22
C LEU A 16 27.44 -18.24 20.59
N GLY A 17 26.49 -18.56 19.70
CA GLY A 17 26.44 -19.80 18.93
C GLY A 17 26.99 -19.69 17.50
N LEU A 18 27.34 -18.49 17.04
CA LEU A 18 27.83 -18.26 15.68
C LEU A 18 29.32 -17.94 15.72
N SER A 19 30.14 -18.83 15.18
CA SER A 19 31.58 -18.58 15.06
C SER A 19 31.83 -17.32 14.24
N SER A 20 32.81 -16.51 14.63
CA SER A 20 33.21 -15.29 13.92
C SER A 20 33.53 -15.53 12.43
N ALA A 21 33.93 -16.76 12.09
CA ALA A 21 34.12 -17.21 10.71
C ALA A 21 32.82 -17.22 9.88
N TRP A 22 31.67 -17.60 10.46
CA TRP A 22 30.39 -17.69 9.75
C TRP A 22 29.84 -16.30 9.37
N LEU A 23 30.04 -15.31 10.24
CA LEU A 23 29.71 -13.91 9.98
C LEU A 23 30.61 -13.27 8.92
N ALA A 24 31.91 -13.57 8.93
CA ALA A 24 32.86 -13.03 7.95
C ALA A 24 32.56 -13.50 6.50
N LEU A 25 32.18 -14.76 6.31
CA LEU A 25 31.81 -15.32 5.00
C LEU A 25 30.49 -14.78 4.44
N ARG A 26 29.62 -14.21 5.28
CA ARG A 26 28.31 -13.65 4.90
C ARG A 26 28.22 -12.14 5.06
N TRP A 27 29.30 -11.49 5.50
CA TRP A 27 29.39 -10.03 5.65
C TRP A 27 28.96 -9.28 4.39
N PRO A 28 29.37 -9.68 3.16
CA PRO A 28 28.92 -9.02 1.95
C PRO A 28 27.42 -9.17 1.70
N ALA A 29 26.83 -10.33 2.06
CA ALA A 29 25.40 -10.59 1.90
C ALA A 29 24.55 -9.85 2.94
N ILE A 30 25.04 -9.73 4.18
CA ILE A 30 24.40 -8.93 5.24
C ILE A 30 24.49 -7.44 4.91
N VAL A 31 25.65 -6.97 4.44
CA VAL A 31 25.85 -5.60 3.97
C VAL A 31 25.01 -5.34 2.71
N ALA A 32 24.89 -6.28 1.78
CA ALA A 32 24.03 -6.16 0.61
C ALA A 32 22.54 -6.15 1.00
N ALA A 33 22.11 -6.99 1.95
CA ALA A 33 20.75 -6.98 2.48
C ALA A 33 20.45 -5.67 3.23
N GLN A 34 21.40 -5.15 3.99
CA GLN A 34 21.29 -3.86 4.66
C GLN A 34 21.32 -2.70 3.66
N GLN A 35 22.16 -2.74 2.63
CA GLN A 35 22.22 -1.74 1.56
C GLN A 35 20.98 -1.80 0.68
N HIS A 36 20.39 -2.97 0.46
CA HIS A 36 19.12 -3.15 -0.24
C HIS A 36 17.97 -2.60 0.60
N ALA A 37 17.89 -2.97 1.88
CA ALA A 37 16.92 -2.40 2.83
C ALA A 37 17.09 -0.87 2.98
N GLN A 38 18.33 -0.37 2.94
CA GLN A 38 18.62 1.07 2.95
C GLN A 38 18.40 1.73 1.59
N ARG A 39 18.53 1.06 0.44
CA ARG A 39 18.23 1.64 -0.89
C ARG A 39 16.72 1.72 -1.10
N SER A 40 15.99 0.68 -0.71
CA SER A 40 14.52 0.68 -0.62
C SER A 40 14.00 1.67 0.44
N GLY A 41 14.80 1.93 1.49
CA GLY A 41 14.55 2.98 2.48
C GLY A 41 15.01 4.39 2.06
N LYS A 42 15.98 4.52 1.14
CA LYS A 42 16.56 5.80 0.65
C LYS A 42 15.85 6.34 -0.59
N SER A 43 15.03 5.54 -1.27
CA SER A 43 13.90 6.06 -2.06
C SER A 43 12.78 6.62 -1.15
N GLY A 44 12.96 6.60 0.17
CA GLY A 44 12.12 7.23 1.18
C GLY A 44 12.32 8.74 1.31
N GLN A 45 12.56 9.46 0.21
CA GLN A 45 11.91 10.76 0.13
C GLN A 45 10.42 10.42 0.06
N SER A 46 9.65 10.77 1.10
CA SER A 46 8.21 10.91 0.91
C SER A 46 8.08 11.83 -0.30
N ALA A 47 7.74 11.25 -1.46
CA ALA A 47 7.52 12.04 -2.65
C ALA A 47 6.48 13.08 -2.27
N SER A 48 6.80 14.35 -2.43
CA SER A 48 5.79 15.39 -2.28
C SER A 48 4.66 15.04 -3.23
N PHE A 49 3.42 15.07 -2.75
CA PHE A 49 2.26 14.94 -3.61
C PHE A 49 2.29 16.02 -4.69
N GLU A 50 2.01 15.63 -5.93
CA GLU A 50 1.99 16.53 -7.09
C GLU A 50 0.59 17.12 -7.29
N PHE A 51 -0.46 16.34 -7.01
CA PHE A 51 -1.84 16.79 -7.09
C PHE A 51 -2.41 17.19 -5.73
N PHE A 52 -2.32 16.31 -4.73
CA PHE A 52 -2.97 16.54 -3.45
C PHE A 52 -2.21 17.52 -2.56
N ALA A 53 -2.95 18.40 -1.89
CA ALA A 53 -2.42 19.05 -0.71
C ALA A 53 -2.24 18.02 0.44
N PRO A 54 -1.30 18.23 1.39
CA PRO A 54 -1.01 17.24 2.43
C PRO A 54 -2.24 16.82 3.25
N GLN A 55 -3.13 17.74 3.57
CA GLN A 55 -4.36 17.43 4.31
C GLN A 55 -5.35 16.60 3.47
N ASP A 56 -5.52 16.91 2.19
CA ASP A 56 -6.41 16.19 1.29
C ASP A 56 -5.93 14.76 1.06
N ALA A 57 -4.61 14.56 1.00
CA ALA A 57 -4.01 13.25 0.92
C ALA A 57 -4.31 12.38 2.15
N LEU A 58 -4.35 12.96 3.36
CA LEU A 58 -4.73 12.24 4.58
C LEU A 58 -6.19 11.80 4.54
N GLU A 59 -7.06 12.63 4.00
CA GLU A 59 -8.48 12.30 3.81
C GLU A 59 -8.64 11.13 2.83
N ILE A 60 -8.06 11.21 1.63
CA ILE A 60 -8.11 10.12 0.65
C ILE A 60 -7.43 8.85 1.16
N GLU A 61 -6.31 8.95 1.86
CA GLU A 61 -5.63 7.80 2.45
C GLU A 61 -6.52 7.11 3.50
N ALA A 62 -7.25 7.89 4.32
CA ALA A 62 -8.21 7.33 5.26
C ALA A 62 -9.37 6.63 4.55
N VAL A 63 -9.89 7.18 3.44
CA VAL A 63 -10.93 6.52 2.63
C VAL A 63 -10.40 5.21 2.06
N ALA A 64 -9.21 5.22 1.45
CA ALA A 64 -8.56 4.03 0.89
C ALA A 64 -8.32 2.95 1.95
N ALA A 65 -7.94 3.35 3.16
CA ALA A 65 -7.74 2.44 4.30
C ALA A 65 -9.05 1.80 4.81
N GLN A 66 -10.22 2.34 4.48
CA GLN A 66 -11.50 1.69 4.75
C GLN A 66 -11.92 0.73 3.62
N ILE A 67 -11.44 0.96 2.39
CA ILE A 67 -11.71 0.10 1.24
C ILE A 67 -10.85 -1.17 1.29
N ILE A 68 -9.55 -1.04 1.59
CA ILE A 68 -8.63 -2.16 1.82
C ILE A 68 -7.94 -1.93 3.17
N PRO A 69 -8.54 -2.42 4.27
CA PRO A 69 -8.02 -2.22 5.62
C PRO A 69 -6.75 -3.04 5.87
N SER A 70 -5.97 -2.59 6.85
CA SER A 70 -4.86 -3.36 7.40
C SER A 70 -5.41 -4.36 8.43
N ASP A 71 -5.19 -5.64 8.20
CA ASP A 71 -5.59 -6.74 9.08
C ASP A 71 -4.39 -7.66 9.37
N ASP A 72 -4.52 -8.99 9.19
CA ASP A 72 -3.40 -9.92 9.22
C ASP A 72 -2.46 -9.73 8.00
N ALA A 73 -2.88 -8.98 6.98
CA ALA A 73 -2.11 -8.59 5.82
C ALA A 73 -2.00 -7.05 5.66
N PRO A 74 -1.00 -6.54 4.93
CA PRO A 74 -0.84 -5.11 4.68
C PRO A 74 -2.00 -4.53 3.86
N GLY A 75 -2.59 -3.42 4.31
CA GLY A 75 -3.71 -2.73 3.65
C GLY A 75 -3.27 -1.62 2.70
N ALA A 76 -4.21 -0.75 2.30
CA ALA A 76 -3.96 0.35 1.36
C ALA A 76 -2.84 1.30 1.80
N ARG A 77 -2.71 1.54 3.12
CA ARG A 77 -1.66 2.40 3.71
C ARG A 77 -0.28 1.79 3.52
N GLU A 78 -0.10 0.53 3.89
CA GLU A 78 1.19 -0.16 3.75
C GLU A 78 1.57 -0.35 2.28
N ALA A 79 0.57 -0.54 1.42
CA ALA A 79 0.73 -0.60 -0.03
C ALA A 79 0.96 0.78 -0.67
N ARG A 80 0.90 1.88 0.10
CA ARG A 80 1.13 3.25 -0.37
C ARG A 80 0.22 3.67 -1.53
N VAL A 81 -1.02 3.20 -1.51
CA VAL A 81 -2.01 3.45 -2.56
C VAL A 81 -2.18 4.94 -2.86
N ILE A 82 -2.13 5.83 -1.86
CA ILE A 82 -2.31 7.27 -2.04
C ILE A 82 -1.36 7.87 -3.10
N TYR A 83 -0.13 7.38 -3.19
CA TYR A 83 0.84 7.87 -4.18
C TYR A 83 0.52 7.41 -5.60
N PHE A 84 -0.10 6.24 -5.75
CA PHE A 84 -0.65 5.83 -7.05
C PHE A 84 -1.78 6.76 -7.47
N ILE A 85 -2.70 7.08 -6.55
CA ILE A 85 -3.85 7.94 -6.84
C ILE A 85 -3.36 9.34 -7.26
N ASP A 86 -2.45 9.93 -6.48
CA ASP A 86 -1.85 11.24 -6.78
C ASP A 86 -1.24 11.27 -8.19
N ARG A 87 -0.43 10.25 -8.51
CA ARG A 87 0.20 10.13 -9.82
C ARG A 87 -0.80 9.87 -10.95
N ALA A 88 -1.83 9.07 -10.73
CA ALA A 88 -2.88 8.80 -11.73
C ALA A 88 -3.58 10.11 -12.13
N LEU A 89 -3.91 10.94 -11.15
CA LEU A 89 -4.53 12.25 -11.34
C LEU A 89 -3.62 13.26 -12.05
N MET A 90 -2.31 13.05 -12.03
CA MET A 90 -1.33 13.85 -12.78
C MET A 90 -0.95 13.26 -14.14
N THR A 91 -1.49 12.10 -14.51
CA THR A 91 -1.10 11.39 -15.74
C THR A 91 -2.30 11.02 -16.59
N PHE A 92 -2.89 9.85 -16.38
CA PHE A 92 -3.92 9.30 -17.26
C PHE A 92 -5.36 9.62 -16.81
N ASP A 93 -5.56 10.13 -15.60
CA ASP A 93 -6.87 10.50 -15.04
C ASP A 93 -6.93 12.00 -14.69
N VAL A 94 -6.23 12.85 -15.46
CA VAL A 94 -6.26 14.33 -15.28
C VAL A 94 -7.68 14.89 -15.39
N ASP A 95 -8.53 14.30 -16.24
CA ASP A 95 -9.93 14.68 -16.38
C ASP A 95 -10.79 14.40 -15.13
N LYS A 96 -10.25 13.64 -14.16
CA LYS A 96 -10.92 13.30 -12.90
C LYS A 96 -10.53 14.19 -11.73
N GLN A 97 -9.57 15.09 -11.89
CA GLN A 97 -9.12 15.99 -10.82
C GLN A 97 -10.29 16.76 -10.18
N LEU A 98 -11.20 17.29 -10.99
CA LEU A 98 -12.37 18.03 -10.50
C LEU A 98 -13.28 17.16 -9.62
N ALA A 99 -13.49 15.89 -10.00
CA ALA A 99 -14.31 14.98 -9.20
C ALA A 99 -13.68 14.69 -7.83
N TYR A 100 -12.35 14.66 -7.74
CA TYR A 100 -11.65 14.55 -6.46
C TYR A 100 -11.78 15.80 -5.60
N THR A 101 -11.57 16.98 -6.17
CA THR A 101 -11.69 18.25 -5.42
C THR A 101 -13.11 18.43 -4.89
N GLN A 102 -14.13 18.26 -5.74
CA GLN A 102 -15.53 18.38 -5.34
C GLN A 102 -15.93 17.30 -4.32
N GLY A 103 -15.52 16.05 -4.54
CA GLY A 103 -15.85 14.96 -3.62
C GLY A 103 -15.22 15.09 -2.25
N LEU A 104 -14.02 15.68 -2.14
CA LEU A 104 -13.39 16.01 -0.87
C LEU A 104 -14.12 17.13 -0.14
N GLU A 105 -14.55 18.17 -0.84
CA GLU A 105 -15.38 19.23 -0.27
C GLU A 105 -16.70 18.67 0.27
N ASP A 106 -17.39 17.84 -0.52
CA ASP A 106 -18.64 17.19 -0.12
C ASP A 106 -18.44 16.27 1.10
N LEU A 107 -17.37 15.48 1.13
CA LEU A 107 -17.03 14.62 2.27
C LEU A 107 -16.77 15.45 3.53
N GLN A 108 -16.06 16.56 3.40
CA GLN A 108 -15.79 17.47 4.51
C GLN A 108 -17.09 18.10 5.04
N GLN A 109 -17.97 18.61 4.17
CA GLN A 109 -19.26 19.16 4.57
C GLN A 109 -20.09 18.13 5.32
N LYS A 110 -20.21 16.92 4.76
CA LYS A 110 -20.97 15.84 5.39
C LYS A 110 -20.40 15.41 6.74
N THR A 111 -19.08 15.45 6.88
CA THR A 111 -18.41 15.18 8.16
C THR A 111 -18.79 16.22 9.20
N LEU A 112 -18.82 17.50 8.84
CA LEU A 112 -19.23 18.59 9.73
C LEU A 112 -20.71 18.54 10.09
N GLU A 113 -21.58 18.13 9.17
CA GLU A 113 -23.01 17.94 9.42
C GLU A 113 -23.28 16.85 10.47
N LEU A 114 -22.58 15.71 10.38
CA LEU A 114 -22.78 14.59 11.30
C LEU A 114 -21.95 14.71 12.59
N PHE A 115 -20.81 15.41 12.54
CA PHE A 115 -19.88 15.57 13.65
C PHE A 115 -19.38 17.02 13.76
N PRO A 116 -20.14 17.93 14.39
CA PRO A 116 -19.88 19.39 14.36
C PRO A 116 -18.57 19.88 15.01
N VAL A 117 -17.84 19.01 15.71
CA VAL A 117 -16.54 19.32 16.36
C VAL A 117 -15.45 18.44 15.73
N ALA A 118 -15.38 18.42 14.39
CA ALA A 118 -14.48 17.54 13.66
C ALA A 118 -13.28 18.27 13.02
N ASP A 119 -12.09 17.70 13.20
CA ASP A 119 -10.85 18.10 12.51
C ASP A 119 -10.72 17.48 11.09
N GLY A 120 -11.80 16.93 10.54
CA GLY A 120 -11.84 16.22 9.25
C GLY A 120 -12.32 14.77 9.34
N PHE A 121 -12.48 14.12 8.19
CA PHE A 121 -12.94 12.72 8.10
C PHE A 121 -11.84 11.76 8.57
N SER A 122 -10.58 12.02 8.21
CA SER A 122 -9.39 11.24 8.56
C SER A 122 -9.17 11.11 10.07
N SER A 123 -9.65 12.10 10.83
CA SER A 123 -9.57 12.17 12.28
C SER A 123 -10.66 11.39 13.02
N ARG A 124 -11.69 10.89 12.31
CA ARG A 124 -12.81 10.16 12.91
C ARG A 124 -12.42 8.74 13.29
N SER A 125 -13.16 8.15 14.23
CA SER A 125 -13.01 6.71 14.52
C SER A 125 -13.40 5.87 13.30
N SER A 126 -12.87 4.64 13.19
CA SER A 126 -13.18 3.77 12.05
C SER A 126 -14.68 3.56 11.85
N ALA A 127 -15.44 3.36 12.93
CA ALA A 127 -16.90 3.22 12.85
C ALA A 127 -17.60 4.46 12.28
N GLN A 128 -17.14 5.66 12.65
CA GLN A 128 -17.67 6.93 12.12
C GLN A 128 -17.25 7.15 10.66
N GLN A 129 -16.03 6.76 10.28
CA GLN A 129 -15.58 6.79 8.89
C GLN A 129 -16.46 5.89 8.03
N ILE A 130 -16.70 4.65 8.46
CA ILE A 130 -17.61 3.72 7.76
C ILE A 130 -19.01 4.31 7.64
N GLN A 131 -19.57 4.88 8.70
CA GLN A 131 -20.89 5.53 8.65
C GLN A 131 -20.96 6.66 7.60
N LEU A 132 -19.93 7.50 7.53
CA LEU A 132 -19.84 8.58 6.54
C LEU A 132 -19.75 8.02 5.12
N LEU A 133 -18.87 7.04 4.90
CA LEU A 133 -18.65 6.39 3.60
C LEU A 133 -19.89 5.65 3.09
N THR A 134 -20.59 4.90 3.95
CA THR A 134 -21.86 4.26 3.60
C THR A 134 -22.86 5.29 3.09
N GLY A 135 -22.91 6.47 3.70
CA GLY A 135 -23.82 7.52 3.25
C GLY A 135 -23.45 8.15 1.90
N ILE A 136 -22.26 7.91 1.34
CA ILE A 136 -21.83 8.41 0.02
C ILE A 136 -21.44 7.28 -0.94
N GLU A 137 -21.76 6.03 -0.61
CA GLU A 137 -21.23 4.85 -1.31
C GLU A 137 -21.67 4.77 -2.79
N HIS A 138 -22.76 5.44 -3.14
CA HIS A 138 -23.26 5.54 -4.53
C HIS A 138 -22.82 6.82 -5.25
N SER A 139 -22.00 7.65 -4.62
CA SER A 139 -21.45 8.84 -5.27
C SER A 139 -20.37 8.47 -6.28
N GLY A 140 -20.26 9.24 -7.36
CA GLY A 140 -19.19 9.06 -8.35
C GLY A 140 -17.80 9.23 -7.74
N PHE A 141 -17.66 10.09 -6.74
CA PHE A 141 -16.40 10.27 -5.99
C PHE A 141 -15.99 9.00 -5.25
N PHE A 142 -16.89 8.39 -4.46
CA PHE A 142 -16.56 7.18 -3.71
C PHE A 142 -16.19 6.03 -4.63
N GLU A 143 -16.95 5.81 -5.70
CA GLU A 143 -16.65 4.75 -6.69
C GLU A 143 -15.31 4.98 -7.37
N LEU A 144 -14.96 6.23 -7.67
CA LEU A 144 -13.68 6.58 -8.27
C LEU A 144 -12.50 6.32 -7.30
N VAL A 145 -12.61 6.73 -6.03
CA VAL A 145 -11.59 6.45 -5.01
C VAL A 145 -11.45 4.94 -4.79
N ARG A 146 -12.57 4.22 -4.77
CA ARG A 146 -12.59 2.76 -4.68
C ARG A 146 -11.87 2.10 -5.86
N LEU A 147 -12.17 2.53 -7.09
CA LEU A 147 -11.52 2.04 -8.29
C LEU A 147 -10.01 2.30 -8.25
N HIS A 148 -9.57 3.53 -7.99
CA HIS A 148 -8.16 3.87 -7.90
C HIS A 148 -7.45 3.14 -6.75
N THR A 149 -8.16 2.86 -5.65
CA THR A 149 -7.60 2.11 -4.52
C THR A 149 -7.27 0.68 -4.94
N ILE A 150 -8.20 0.00 -5.61
CA ILE A 150 -8.00 -1.37 -6.10
C ILE A 150 -6.89 -1.40 -7.16
N MET A 151 -6.91 -0.44 -8.11
CA MET A 151 -5.87 -0.34 -9.12
C MET A 151 -4.50 -0.11 -8.49
N GLY A 152 -4.38 0.86 -7.58
CA GLY A 152 -3.13 1.15 -6.90
C GLY A 152 -2.63 -0.03 -6.06
N TYR A 153 -3.52 -0.80 -5.45
CA TYR A 153 -3.16 -1.94 -4.62
C TYR A 153 -2.69 -3.16 -5.44
N LEU A 154 -3.19 -3.34 -6.66
CA LEU A 154 -2.89 -4.51 -7.51
C LEU A 154 -1.95 -4.23 -8.68
N SER A 155 -1.65 -2.96 -8.97
CA SER A 155 -0.75 -2.57 -10.07
C SER A 155 0.72 -2.87 -9.77
N HIS A 156 1.58 -2.78 -10.78
CA HIS A 156 3.02 -2.89 -10.59
C HIS A 156 3.52 -1.82 -9.59
N PRO A 157 4.42 -2.15 -8.63
CA PRO A 157 4.88 -1.21 -7.61
C PRO A 157 5.48 0.09 -8.16
N ASP A 158 6.08 0.06 -9.35
CA ASP A 158 6.66 1.23 -10.03
C ASP A 158 5.66 2.35 -10.35
N TYR A 159 4.36 2.06 -10.30
CA TYR A 159 3.30 3.07 -10.46
C TYR A 159 3.00 3.84 -9.16
N GLY A 160 3.66 3.52 -8.06
CA GLY A 160 3.58 4.26 -6.79
C GLY A 160 2.71 3.60 -5.71
N GLY A 161 1.86 2.65 -6.11
CA GLY A 161 1.07 1.80 -5.20
C GLY A 161 1.70 0.43 -5.02
N ASN A 162 0.92 -0.54 -4.52
CA ASN A 162 1.31 -1.93 -4.31
C ASN A 162 2.73 -2.08 -3.70
N HIS A 163 3.08 -1.21 -2.77
CA HIS A 163 4.42 -1.16 -2.20
C HIS A 163 4.79 -2.50 -1.56
N ASN A 164 6.04 -2.92 -1.74
CA ASN A 164 6.52 -4.26 -1.37
C ASN A 164 5.71 -5.42 -1.97
N GLN A 165 4.98 -5.18 -3.06
CA GLN A 165 4.12 -6.14 -3.73
C GLN A 165 3.02 -6.68 -2.80
N ALA A 166 2.51 -5.83 -1.88
CA ALA A 166 1.52 -6.21 -0.88
C ALA A 166 0.30 -6.92 -1.48
N GLY A 167 -0.33 -6.32 -2.49
CA GLY A 167 -1.50 -6.89 -3.14
C GLY A 167 -1.19 -8.13 -3.96
N TRP A 168 -0.03 -8.19 -4.61
CA TRP A 168 0.39 -9.40 -5.34
C TRP A 168 0.60 -10.58 -4.40
N LYS A 169 1.29 -10.37 -3.27
CA LYS A 169 1.47 -11.39 -2.23
C LYS A 169 0.14 -11.86 -1.68
N LEU A 170 -0.80 -10.93 -1.45
CA LEU A 170 -2.14 -11.25 -0.95
C LEU A 170 -2.88 -12.21 -1.89
N ILE A 171 -2.82 -11.98 -3.21
CA ILE A 171 -3.51 -12.83 -4.19
C ILE A 171 -2.67 -14.04 -4.66
N GLY A 172 -1.48 -14.24 -4.10
CA GLY A 172 -0.56 -15.31 -4.52
C GLY A 172 0.03 -15.11 -5.90
N PHE A 173 0.05 -13.88 -6.42
CA PHE A 173 0.71 -13.56 -7.68
C PHE A 173 2.22 -13.54 -7.48
N GLU A 174 2.92 -14.32 -8.29
CA GLU A 174 4.37 -14.37 -8.32
C GLU A 174 4.86 -13.64 -9.57
N ASP A 175 5.72 -12.63 -9.36
CA ASP A 175 6.39 -11.90 -10.45
C ASP A 175 7.50 -12.76 -11.07
N LYS A 176 7.09 -13.78 -11.83
CA LYS A 176 7.97 -14.67 -12.56
C LYS A 176 8.10 -14.18 -14.00
N MET A 177 9.24 -13.57 -14.31
CA MET A 177 9.64 -13.20 -15.67
C MET A 177 9.87 -14.39 -16.60
N THR A 178 9.75 -15.63 -16.12
CA THR A 178 9.96 -16.84 -16.91
C THR A 178 8.97 -17.91 -16.50
N TYR A 179 8.07 -18.22 -17.44
CA TYR A 179 7.24 -19.40 -17.38
C TYR A 179 7.95 -20.52 -18.11
N ALA A 180 8.23 -21.62 -17.40
CA ALA A 180 8.82 -22.80 -18.02
C ALA A 180 7.74 -23.59 -18.79
N PRO A 181 8.04 -24.10 -19.99
CA PRO A 181 7.13 -24.97 -20.74
C PRO A 181 6.73 -26.22 -19.93
N PRO A 182 5.59 -26.86 -20.28
CA PRO A 182 4.86 -26.68 -21.54
C PRO A 182 3.62 -25.79 -21.42
N PHE A 183 3.62 -24.70 -22.19
CA PHE A 183 2.37 -24.11 -22.67
C PHE A 183 1.77 -25.04 -23.73
N GLY A 184 0.45 -25.19 -23.78
CA GLY A 184 -0.22 -26.04 -24.79
C GLY A 184 -0.51 -27.48 -24.35
N TYR A 185 -0.39 -27.83 -23.06
CA TYR A 185 -0.88 -29.13 -22.58
C TYR A 185 -2.39 -29.31 -22.83
N TYR A 186 -3.15 -28.22 -22.81
CA TYR A 186 -4.58 -28.20 -23.13
C TYR A 186 -4.89 -28.42 -24.63
N ASP A 187 -3.94 -28.15 -25.52
CA ASP A 187 -4.12 -28.35 -26.97
C ASP A 187 -3.87 -29.80 -27.41
N THR A 188 -3.33 -30.65 -26.50
CA THR A 188 -3.01 -32.05 -26.81
C THR A 188 -4.26 -32.89 -27.11
N GLU A 189 -5.42 -32.55 -26.54
CA GLU A 189 -6.69 -33.24 -26.81
C GLU A 189 -7.31 -32.83 -28.16
N TYR A 190 -7.05 -31.61 -28.65
CA TYR A 190 -7.55 -31.15 -29.95
C TYR A 190 -6.89 -31.87 -31.13
N ASN A 191 -5.60 -32.22 -30.97
CA ASN A 191 -4.82 -32.88 -32.02
C ASN A 191 -5.04 -34.40 -32.10
N LYS A 192 -5.71 -35.02 -31.11
CA LYS A 192 -6.02 -36.46 -31.13
C LYS A 192 -7.27 -36.83 -31.95
N ARG A 193 -8.05 -35.84 -32.40
CA ARG A 193 -9.31 -36.04 -33.15
C ARG A 193 -9.20 -35.76 -34.65
N ARG A 194 -7.99 -35.57 -35.18
CA ARG A 194 -7.72 -35.41 -36.61
C ARG A 194 -7.05 -36.63 -37.20
#